data_AF-A0A7C6Y785-F1
#
_entry.id   AF-A0A7C6Y785-F1
#
_cell.length_a   1.000
_cell.length_b   1.000
_cell.length_c   1.000
_cell.angle_alpha   90.00
_cell.angle_beta   90.00
_cell.angle_gamma   90.00
#
_symmetry.space_group_name_H-M   'P 1'
#
loop_
_entity.id
_entity.type
_entity.pdbx_description
1 polymer ?
#
loop_
_entity_poly.entity_id
_entity_poly.type
_entity_poly.pdbx_seq_one_letter_code
_entity_poly.pdbx_strand_id
1 'polypeptide(L)'
;MSPSLDGGAPDGRSPDDTAPDDRCPGVLRVFPAADGGIARLRFPGGRLRPADWTALAAIAADHGGDVHLTSRGNLQVRGVRDEELLRRRVDEHGLLPSAAHDRVRNVIASPLAGRLEGHHDLGDLPERLDAELLACADVTALSGRFLFGLDDGSGDVLAHAPDLAAVAGGPGRPVRVYVAGRDA
;
A
#
# COMPACT_ATOMS: atom_id res chain seq x y z
N MET A 1 -57.40 -31.80 -7.46
CA MET A 1 -56.97 -31.48 -6.08
C MET A 1 -55.58 -30.89 -6.16
N SER A 2 -55.51 -29.57 -6.12
CA SER A 2 -54.27 -28.79 -6.06
C SER A 2 -53.82 -28.66 -4.60
N PRO A 3 -52.51 -28.54 -4.36
CA PRO A 3 -52.01 -27.54 -3.42
C PRO A 3 -50.99 -26.63 -4.14
N SER A 4 -51.29 -25.34 -4.24
CA SER A 4 -50.84 -24.28 -3.32
C SER A 4 -49.48 -23.73 -3.74
N LEU A 5 -49.54 -22.65 -4.53
CA LEU A 5 -48.44 -21.72 -4.78
C LEU A 5 -48.29 -20.85 -3.53
N ASP A 6 -47.14 -20.94 -2.85
CA ASP A 6 -46.75 -19.95 -1.86
C ASP A 6 -45.64 -19.08 -2.45
N GLY A 7 -45.85 -17.77 -2.38
CA GLY A 7 -45.03 -16.76 -3.03
C GLY A 7 -43.76 -16.47 -2.24
N GLY A 8 -42.61 -16.65 -2.89
CA GLY A 8 -41.37 -15.98 -2.53
C GLY A 8 -41.20 -14.73 -3.40
N ALA A 9 -41.25 -13.55 -2.79
CA ALA A 9 -40.86 -12.31 -3.45
C ALA A 9 -39.42 -12.41 -3.96
N PRO A 10 -39.08 -11.91 -5.17
CA PRO A 10 -37.69 -11.79 -5.56
C PRO A 10 -37.05 -10.67 -4.73
N ASP A 11 -36.05 -11.04 -3.91
CA ASP A 11 -35.22 -10.09 -3.20
C ASP A 11 -34.64 -9.07 -4.18
N GLY A 12 -35.11 -7.83 -4.07
CA GLY A 12 -34.71 -6.68 -4.87
C GLY A 12 -33.31 -6.19 -4.51
N ARG A 13 -32.30 -7.05 -4.66
CA ARG A 13 -30.90 -6.64 -4.59
C ARG A 13 -30.45 -6.27 -6.00
N SER A 14 -30.54 -4.98 -6.31
CA SER A 14 -29.89 -4.39 -7.48
C SER A 14 -28.40 -4.78 -7.51
N PRO A 15 -27.78 -5.01 -8.68
CA PRO A 15 -26.38 -5.46 -8.79
C PRO A 15 -25.34 -4.39 -8.42
N ASP A 16 -25.74 -3.30 -7.77
CA ASP A 16 -24.96 -2.07 -7.63
C ASP A 16 -24.43 -1.84 -6.20
N ASP A 17 -24.20 -2.92 -5.46
CA ASP A 17 -23.43 -2.89 -4.21
C ASP A 17 -21.92 -2.89 -4.55
N THR A 18 -21.49 -1.92 -5.37
CA THR A 18 -20.06 -1.68 -5.61
C THR A 18 -19.40 -1.27 -4.30
N ALA A 19 -18.28 -1.94 -3.99
CA ALA A 19 -17.49 -1.85 -2.77
C ALA A 19 -17.50 -0.49 -2.05
N PRO A 20 -17.56 -0.46 -0.70
CA PRO A 20 -17.56 0.78 0.06
C PRO A 20 -16.35 1.63 -0.34
N ASP A 21 -16.67 2.83 -0.83
CA ASP A 21 -15.77 3.90 -1.27
C ASP A 21 -14.42 3.84 -0.53
N ASP A 22 -13.39 3.38 -1.24
CA ASP A 22 -12.06 3.15 -0.68
C ASP A 22 -11.38 4.50 -0.39
N ARG A 23 -11.68 5.01 0.81
CA ARG A 23 -11.20 6.29 1.37
C ARG A 23 -9.72 6.27 1.78
N CYS A 24 -8.94 5.30 1.30
CA CYS A 24 -7.51 5.24 1.60
C CYS A 24 -6.80 6.48 1.04
N PRO A 25 -6.06 7.26 1.86
CA PRO A 25 -5.37 8.45 1.39
C PRO A 25 -4.31 8.11 0.33
N GLY A 26 -4.19 9.00 -0.63
CA GLY A 26 -3.14 9.03 -1.64
C GLY A 26 -2.66 10.46 -1.87
N VAL A 27 -1.81 10.65 -2.86
CA VAL A 27 -1.39 12.00 -3.30
C VAL A 27 -2.52 12.67 -4.08
N LEU A 28 -3.30 11.90 -4.85
CA LEU A 28 -4.38 12.43 -5.68
C LEU A 28 -5.71 12.58 -4.93
N ARG A 29 -5.85 11.90 -3.79
CA ARG A 29 -7.01 12.01 -2.89
C ARG A 29 -6.51 12.21 -1.47
N VAL A 30 -6.34 13.47 -1.11
CA VAL A 30 -5.91 13.91 0.22
C VAL A 30 -7.05 13.70 1.21
N PHE A 31 -6.74 13.15 2.39
CA PHE A 31 -7.74 12.93 3.44
C PHE A 31 -7.86 14.16 4.34
N PRO A 32 -9.08 14.71 4.57
CA PRO A 32 -9.25 15.87 5.45
C PRO A 32 -8.89 15.58 6.91
N ALA A 33 -8.11 16.45 7.55
CA ALA A 33 -7.86 16.42 8.99
C ALA A 33 -7.87 17.83 9.58
N ALA A 34 -7.89 17.92 10.93
CA ALA A 34 -8.06 19.19 11.65
C ALA A 34 -6.90 20.17 11.41
N ASP A 35 -5.71 19.64 11.15
CA ASP A 35 -4.47 20.38 10.89
C ASP A 35 -4.25 20.69 9.39
N GLY A 36 -5.14 20.18 8.53
CA GLY A 36 -5.02 20.21 7.07
C GLY A 36 -5.12 18.81 6.48
N GLY A 37 -4.99 18.69 5.17
CA GLY A 37 -5.05 17.42 4.47
C GLY A 37 -3.89 16.48 4.80
N ILE A 38 -4.13 15.18 4.66
CA ILE A 38 -3.14 14.11 4.79
C ILE A 38 -2.93 13.46 3.42
N ALA A 39 -1.72 13.57 2.90
CA ALA A 39 -1.28 12.88 1.69
C ALA A 39 -0.36 11.73 2.07
N ARG A 40 -0.65 10.52 1.56
CA ARG A 40 0.21 9.34 1.78
C ARG A 40 1.05 9.07 0.54
N LEU A 41 2.36 8.98 0.73
CA LEU A 41 3.33 8.60 -0.28
C LEU A 41 3.79 7.16 -0.02
N ARG A 42 3.99 6.40 -1.09
CA ARG A 42 4.29 4.96 -1.02
C ARG A 42 5.70 4.68 -1.50
N PHE A 43 6.47 4.05 -0.63
CA PHE A 43 7.86 3.66 -0.84
C PHE A 43 7.95 2.14 -0.68
N PRO A 44 8.20 1.38 -1.76
CA PRO A 44 8.21 -0.08 -1.71
C PRO A 44 9.15 -0.61 -0.63
N GLY A 45 8.61 -1.41 0.29
CA GLY A 45 9.38 -1.96 1.42
C GLY A 45 9.84 -0.90 2.43
N GLY A 46 9.28 0.32 2.40
CA GLY A 46 9.74 1.44 3.22
C GLY A 46 11.16 1.90 2.88
N ARG A 47 11.61 1.67 1.64
CA ARG A 47 12.96 2.00 1.19
C ARG A 47 13.00 3.39 0.57
N LEU A 48 13.75 4.29 1.20
CA LEU A 48 13.91 5.67 0.76
C LEU A 48 15.38 5.98 0.47
N ARG A 49 15.62 6.75 -0.59
CA ARG A 49 16.90 7.33 -0.92
C ARG A 49 17.06 8.66 -0.18
N PRO A 50 18.29 9.16 0.03
CA PRO A 50 18.51 10.47 0.64
C PRO A 50 17.74 11.62 -0.03
N ALA A 51 17.64 11.60 -1.36
CA ALA A 51 16.90 12.61 -2.12
C ALA A 51 15.40 12.59 -1.83
N ASP A 52 14.82 11.41 -1.55
CA ASP A 52 13.40 11.28 -1.23
C ASP A 52 13.09 11.96 0.11
N TRP A 53 13.99 11.84 1.10
CA TRP A 53 13.89 12.54 2.37
C TRP A 53 13.97 14.06 2.21
N THR A 54 14.91 14.56 1.38
CA THR A 54 15.02 15.99 1.09
C THR A 54 13.74 16.52 0.42
N ALA A 55 13.19 15.77 -0.54
CA ALA A 55 11.95 16.13 -1.22
C ALA A 55 10.77 16.19 -0.24
N LEU A 56 10.60 15.17 0.62
CA LEU A 56 9.53 15.12 1.62
C LEU A 56 9.61 16.27 2.61
N ALA A 57 10.81 16.61 3.09
CA ALA A 57 11.01 17.74 3.98
C ALA A 57 10.63 19.06 3.31
N ALA A 58 11.00 19.26 2.04
CA ALA A 58 10.62 20.46 1.28
C ALA A 58 9.10 20.54 1.07
N ILE A 59 8.46 19.43 0.67
CA ILE A 59 7.00 19.35 0.49
C ILE A 59 6.26 19.65 1.80
N ALA A 60 6.71 19.10 2.92
CA ALA A 60 6.08 19.38 4.22
C ALA A 60 6.25 20.86 4.62
N ALA A 61 7.43 21.44 4.37
CA ALA A 61 7.71 22.86 4.63
C ALA A 61 6.82 23.79 3.78
N ASP A 62 6.58 23.46 2.51
CA ASP A 62 5.68 24.20 1.62
C ASP A 62 4.25 24.31 2.18
N HIS A 63 3.84 23.38 3.04
CA HIS A 63 2.54 23.38 3.71
C HIS A 63 2.61 23.79 5.19
N GLY A 64 3.79 24.10 5.73
CA GLY A 64 3.99 24.32 7.16
C GLY A 64 3.45 23.15 8.00
N GLY A 65 3.69 21.93 7.52
CA GLY A 65 3.26 20.68 8.13
C GLY A 65 4.44 19.72 8.37
N ASP A 66 4.12 18.46 8.65
CA ASP A 66 5.08 17.46 9.12
C ASP A 66 5.08 16.19 8.24
N VAL A 67 6.20 15.46 8.29
CA VAL A 67 6.33 14.11 7.73
C VAL A 67 6.15 13.08 8.83
N HIS A 68 5.20 12.17 8.66
CA HIS A 68 4.91 11.10 9.60
C HIS A 68 5.24 9.72 9.01
N LEU A 69 5.85 8.86 9.81
CA LEU A 69 5.97 7.43 9.51
C LEU A 69 4.65 6.72 9.84
N THR A 70 4.29 5.75 9.01
CA THR A 70 3.13 4.89 9.24
C THR A 70 3.55 3.54 9.80
N SER A 71 2.62 2.81 10.42
CA SER A 71 2.84 1.44 10.91
C SER A 71 3.20 0.42 9.81
N ARG A 72 3.11 0.81 8.53
CA ARG A 72 3.40 -0.02 7.36
C ARG A 72 4.59 0.54 6.54
N GLY A 73 5.53 1.23 7.18
CA GLY A 73 6.77 1.71 6.53
C GLY A 73 6.60 2.79 5.46
N ASN A 74 5.37 3.22 5.14
CA ASN A 74 5.08 4.33 4.24
C ASN A 74 5.07 5.67 4.99
N LEU A 75 5.09 6.78 4.24
CA LEU A 75 5.15 8.14 4.79
C LEU A 75 3.91 8.96 4.48
N GLN A 76 3.63 9.95 5.34
CA GLN A 76 2.53 10.89 5.18
C GLN A 76 3.02 12.32 5.33
N VAL A 77 2.60 13.20 4.43
CA VAL A 77 2.66 14.64 4.63
C VAL A 77 1.33 15.07 5.23
N ARG A 78 1.37 15.71 6.41
CA ARG A 78 0.19 16.24 7.10
C ARG A 78 0.17 17.76 7.00
N GLY A 79 -1.00 18.34 7.20
CA GLY A 79 -1.19 19.79 7.14
C GLY A 79 -1.27 20.35 5.71
N VAL A 80 -1.58 19.51 4.72
CA VAL A 80 -1.68 19.94 3.31
C VAL A 80 -2.83 20.95 3.17
N ARG A 81 -2.51 22.17 2.70
CA ARG A 81 -3.49 23.26 2.47
C ARG A 81 -3.74 23.55 0.98
N ASP A 82 -2.84 23.08 0.12
CA ASP A 82 -2.88 23.28 -1.33
C ASP A 82 -2.54 21.95 -2.02
N GLU A 83 -3.58 21.27 -2.50
CA GLU A 83 -3.43 19.97 -3.16
C GLU A 83 -2.77 20.05 -4.53
N GLU A 84 -2.80 21.22 -5.19
CA GLU A 84 -2.19 21.41 -6.50
C GLU A 84 -0.68 21.62 -6.36
N LEU A 85 -0.27 22.43 -5.39
CA LEU A 85 1.14 22.54 -4.99
C LEU A 85 1.69 21.17 -4.58
N LEU A 86 0.97 20.42 -3.74
CA LEU A 86 1.37 19.07 -3.35
C LEU A 86 1.62 18.19 -4.58
N ARG A 87 0.65 18.11 -5.50
CA ARG A 87 0.74 17.27 -6.70
C ARG A 87 1.93 17.64 -7.57
N ARG A 88 2.13 18.94 -7.83
CA ARG A 88 3.26 19.44 -8.60
C ARG A 88 4.60 19.05 -7.96
N ARG A 89 4.77 19.27 -6.65
CA ARG A 89 6.04 18.97 -5.96
C ARG A 89 6.31 17.48 -5.90
N VAL A 90 5.28 16.65 -5.74
CA VAL A 90 5.39 15.19 -5.80
C VAL A 90 5.82 14.71 -7.18
N ASP A 91 5.25 15.28 -8.25
CA ASP A 91 5.61 14.98 -9.64
C ASP A 91 7.05 15.41 -9.97
N GLU A 92 7.45 16.63 -9.59
CA GLU A 92 8.81 17.16 -9.76
C GLU A 92 9.89 16.25 -9.15
N HIS A 93 9.56 15.58 -8.04
CA HIS A 93 10.46 14.66 -7.35
C HIS A 93 10.25 13.18 -7.72
N GLY A 94 9.31 12.87 -8.62
CA GLY A 94 9.02 11.51 -9.05
C GLY A 94 8.50 10.60 -7.94
N LEU A 95 7.83 11.16 -6.92
CA LEU A 95 7.33 10.40 -5.76
C LEU A 95 5.97 9.74 -6.01
N LEU A 96 5.34 10.02 -7.16
CA LEU A 96 4.14 9.35 -7.66
C LEU A 96 4.41 8.82 -9.08
N PRO A 97 4.92 7.59 -9.24
CA PRO A 97 5.30 7.07 -10.56
C PRO A 97 4.10 6.75 -11.46
N SER A 98 2.89 6.61 -10.90
CA SER A 98 1.68 6.41 -11.70
C SER A 98 0.44 6.84 -10.92
N ALA A 99 -0.36 7.71 -11.54
CA ALA A 99 -1.64 8.16 -11.01
C ALA A 99 -2.62 6.99 -10.78
N ALA A 100 -2.68 6.05 -11.73
CA ALA A 100 -3.56 4.88 -11.63
C ALA A 100 -3.17 3.94 -10.47
N HIS A 101 -1.89 3.94 -10.08
CA HIS A 101 -1.37 3.06 -9.04
C HIS A 101 -1.17 3.74 -7.68
N ASP A 102 -1.58 5.00 -7.51
CA ASP A 102 -1.34 5.80 -6.29
C ASP A 102 -1.66 5.02 -5.01
N ARG A 103 -2.75 4.24 -5.01
CA ARG A 103 -3.23 3.54 -3.82
C ARG A 103 -2.78 2.08 -3.69
N VAL A 104 -2.41 1.41 -4.78
CA VAL A 104 -2.26 -0.07 -4.85
C VAL A 104 -0.80 -0.55 -4.71
N ARG A 105 0.13 0.33 -4.33
CA ARG A 105 1.56 0.02 -4.11
C ARG A 105 1.94 -0.03 -2.62
N ASN A 106 1.05 -0.57 -1.79
CA ASN A 106 1.29 -0.68 -0.36
C ASN A 106 2.10 -1.97 -0.07
N VAL A 107 3.41 -1.88 -0.30
CA VAL A 107 4.39 -2.97 -0.13
C VAL A 107 5.19 -2.76 1.15
N ILE A 108 5.18 -3.75 2.04
CA ILE A 108 6.05 -3.80 3.23
C ILE A 108 7.11 -4.90 3.09
N ALA A 109 8.28 -4.67 3.65
CA ALA A 109 9.39 -5.61 3.64
C ALA A 109 10.10 -5.59 5.01
N SER A 110 10.73 -6.71 5.39
CA SER A 110 11.44 -6.78 6.67
C SER A 110 12.55 -5.73 6.73
N PRO A 111 12.51 -4.77 7.68
CA PRO A 111 13.43 -3.63 7.70
C PRO A 111 14.90 -4.00 7.97
N LEU A 112 15.13 -5.17 8.58
CA LEU A 112 16.47 -5.67 8.93
C LEU A 112 16.95 -6.82 8.05
N ALA A 113 16.26 -7.09 6.93
CA ALA A 113 16.65 -8.07 5.92
C ALA A 113 18.12 -7.94 5.55
N GLY A 114 18.88 -9.04 5.66
CA GLY A 114 20.31 -9.11 5.35
C GLY A 114 21.24 -8.32 6.29
N ARG A 115 20.72 -7.69 7.35
CA ARG A 115 21.52 -6.88 8.30
C ARG A 115 21.85 -7.58 9.61
N LEU A 116 21.08 -8.60 9.95
CA LEU A 116 21.25 -9.39 11.17
C LEU A 116 21.50 -10.86 10.83
N GLU A 117 22.18 -11.57 11.71
CA GLU A 117 22.37 -13.02 11.56
C GLU A 117 21.02 -13.75 11.55
N GLY A 118 20.84 -14.68 10.63
CA GLY A 118 19.60 -15.44 10.47
C GLY A 118 18.49 -14.72 9.69
N HIS A 119 18.68 -13.44 9.31
CA HIS A 119 17.76 -12.70 8.47
C HIS A 119 18.17 -12.81 6.99
N HIS A 120 17.25 -13.23 6.13
CA HIS A 120 17.53 -13.34 4.71
C HIS A 120 17.63 -11.95 4.04
N ASP A 121 18.59 -11.80 3.13
CA ASP A 121 18.64 -10.60 2.30
C ASP A 121 17.52 -10.67 1.25
N LEU A 122 16.70 -9.62 1.19
CA LEU A 122 15.62 -9.48 0.22
C LEU A 122 16.08 -8.82 -1.09
N GLY A 123 17.34 -8.36 -1.17
CA GLY A 123 17.91 -7.76 -2.37
C GLY A 123 17.08 -6.59 -2.88
N ASP A 124 16.71 -6.63 -4.16
CA ASP A 124 15.88 -5.66 -4.87
C ASP A 124 14.41 -6.10 -5.03
N LEU A 125 13.97 -7.13 -4.28
CA LEU A 125 12.62 -7.68 -4.40
C LEU A 125 11.51 -6.64 -4.19
N PRO A 126 11.58 -5.71 -3.22
CA PRO A 126 10.56 -4.67 -3.06
C PRO A 126 10.42 -3.78 -4.31
N GLU A 127 11.55 -3.36 -4.89
CA GLU A 127 11.59 -2.51 -6.08
C GLU A 127 11.10 -3.25 -7.32
N ARG A 128 11.45 -4.53 -7.47
CA ARG A 128 10.97 -5.38 -8.57
C ARG A 128 9.47 -5.65 -8.48
N LEU A 129 8.96 -5.96 -7.28
CA LEU A 129 7.52 -6.14 -7.07
C LEU A 129 6.77 -4.85 -7.44
N ASP A 130 7.26 -3.70 -7.01
CA ASP A 130 6.66 -2.42 -7.36
C ASP A 130 6.63 -2.15 -8.87
N ALA A 131 7.71 -2.48 -9.59
CA ALA A 131 7.76 -2.37 -11.04
C ALA A 131 6.73 -3.28 -11.73
N GLU A 132 6.57 -4.52 -11.27
CA GLU A 132 5.55 -5.45 -11.78
C GLU A 132 4.13 -4.97 -11.49
N LEU A 133 3.89 -4.38 -10.31
CA LEU A 133 2.60 -3.76 -9.98
C LEU A 133 2.30 -2.58 -10.92
N LEU A 134 3.27 -1.72 -11.18
CA LEU A 134 3.13 -0.58 -12.09
C LEU A 134 2.88 -0.99 -13.55
N ALA A 135 3.35 -2.17 -13.96
CA ALA A 135 3.15 -2.71 -15.29
C ALA A 135 1.78 -3.40 -15.47
N CYS A 136 1.04 -3.65 -14.39
CA CYS A 136 -0.18 -4.46 -14.41
C CYS A 136 -1.44 -3.60 -14.18
N ALA A 137 -2.18 -3.31 -15.26
CA ALA A 137 -3.40 -2.51 -15.16
C ALA A 137 -4.49 -3.15 -14.27
N ASP A 138 -4.56 -4.48 -14.21
CA ASP A 138 -5.58 -5.19 -13.43
C ASP A 138 -5.44 -4.94 -11.92
N VAL A 139 -4.22 -4.72 -11.42
CA VAL A 139 -4.03 -4.43 -9.98
C VAL A 139 -4.55 -3.06 -9.57
N THR A 140 -4.83 -2.15 -10.51
CA THR A 140 -5.43 -0.84 -10.20
C THR A 140 -6.85 -0.96 -9.65
N ALA A 141 -7.52 -2.09 -9.89
CA ALA A 141 -8.83 -2.41 -9.32
C ALA A 141 -8.76 -2.91 -7.87
N LEU A 142 -7.57 -3.21 -7.34
CA LEU A 142 -7.40 -3.62 -5.95
C LEU A 142 -7.77 -2.48 -5.00
N SER A 143 -8.27 -2.87 -3.83
CA SER A 143 -8.45 -1.95 -2.70
C SER A 143 -7.12 -1.30 -2.34
N GLY A 144 -7.11 0.01 -2.08
CA GLY A 144 -5.96 0.74 -1.56
C GLY A 144 -5.53 0.32 -0.14
N ARG A 145 -6.28 -0.59 0.48
CA ARG A 145 -5.90 -1.27 1.73
C ARG A 145 -5.10 -2.55 1.50
N PHE A 146 -5.12 -3.09 0.28
CA PHE A 146 -4.41 -4.31 -0.09
C PHE A 146 -2.94 -4.17 0.27
N LEU A 147 -2.40 -5.15 0.99
CA LEU A 147 -1.07 -5.13 1.57
C LEU A 147 -0.25 -6.28 1.00
N PHE A 148 0.84 -5.93 0.32
CA PHE A 148 1.86 -6.88 -0.12
C PHE A 148 2.96 -6.98 0.92
N GLY A 149 3.42 -8.19 1.26
CA GLY A 149 4.47 -8.43 2.23
C GLY A 149 5.66 -9.23 1.68
N LEU A 150 6.87 -8.79 2.00
CA LEU A 150 8.12 -9.51 1.75
C LEU A 150 8.85 -9.75 3.08
N ASP A 151 8.76 -10.96 3.60
CA ASP A 151 9.31 -11.33 4.91
C ASP A 151 10.64 -12.05 4.75
N ASP A 152 11.65 -11.65 5.51
CA ASP A 152 13.00 -12.22 5.50
C ASP A 152 13.13 -13.53 6.30
N GLY A 153 12.02 -14.12 6.73
CA GLY A 153 11.95 -15.33 7.54
C GLY A 153 11.83 -15.05 9.04
N SER A 154 11.99 -13.80 9.48
CA SER A 154 11.81 -13.40 10.88
C SER A 154 10.35 -13.36 11.33
N GLY A 155 9.40 -13.25 10.41
CA GLY A 155 7.96 -13.18 10.69
C GLY A 155 7.45 -11.78 11.05
N ASP A 156 8.30 -10.75 11.01
CA ASP A 156 7.93 -9.37 11.35
C ASP A 156 6.90 -8.78 10.37
N VAL A 157 7.04 -9.07 9.08
CA VAL A 157 6.10 -8.67 8.03
C VAL A 157 4.84 -9.52 8.09
N LEU A 158 4.98 -10.83 8.29
CA LEU A 158 3.82 -11.72 8.37
C LEU A 158 2.91 -11.37 9.56
N ALA A 159 3.47 -10.87 10.67
CA ALA A 159 2.72 -10.37 11.82
C ALA A 159 1.77 -9.20 11.50
N HIS A 160 1.99 -8.48 10.39
CA HIS A 160 1.10 -7.43 9.90
C HIS A 160 -0.09 -7.95 9.07
N ALA A 161 -0.23 -9.28 8.93
CA ALA A 161 -1.30 -9.95 8.19
C ALA A 161 -1.51 -9.38 6.76
N PRO A 162 -0.47 -9.41 5.90
CA PRO A 162 -0.60 -9.00 4.50
C PRO A 162 -1.62 -9.86 3.74
N ASP A 163 -2.27 -9.25 2.76
CA ASP A 163 -3.23 -9.93 1.88
C ASP A 163 -2.50 -10.93 0.94
N LEU A 164 -1.30 -10.57 0.51
CA LEU A 164 -0.38 -11.44 -0.22
C LEU A 164 1.03 -11.27 0.34
N ALA A 165 1.69 -12.36 0.73
CA ALA A 165 3.07 -12.33 1.21
C ALA A 165 3.94 -13.44 0.64
N ALA A 166 5.23 -13.13 0.50
CA ALA A 166 6.28 -14.12 0.31
C ALA A 166 7.19 -14.11 1.53
N VAL A 167 7.49 -15.30 2.07
CA VAL A 167 8.36 -15.48 3.24
C VAL A 167 9.58 -16.29 2.82
N ALA A 168 10.77 -15.72 3.03
CA ALA A 168 12.02 -16.37 2.71
C ALA A 168 12.14 -17.72 3.46
N GLY A 169 12.57 -18.73 2.72
CA GLY A 169 12.94 -20.03 3.27
C GLY A 169 14.41 -20.04 3.66
N GLY A 170 14.76 -20.80 4.70
CA GLY A 170 16.15 -21.14 5.01
C GLY A 170 16.88 -21.80 3.81
N PRO A 171 18.21 -21.97 3.87
CA PRO A 171 18.97 -22.57 2.77
C PRO A 171 18.37 -23.91 2.33
N GLY A 172 18.10 -24.05 1.02
CA GLY A 172 17.48 -25.25 0.43
C GLY A 172 15.98 -25.42 0.71
N ARG A 173 15.33 -24.44 1.36
CA ARG A 173 13.87 -24.43 1.58
C ARG A 173 13.19 -23.53 0.56
N PRO A 174 11.98 -23.89 0.11
CA PRO A 174 11.21 -23.02 -0.77
C PRO A 174 10.79 -21.74 -0.05
N VAL A 175 10.58 -20.68 -0.84
CA VAL A 175 9.81 -19.51 -0.41
C VAL A 175 8.37 -19.96 -0.17
N ARG A 176 7.77 -19.51 0.94
CA ARG A 176 6.34 -19.75 1.23
C ARG A 176 5.53 -18.57 0.78
N VAL A 177 4.36 -18.81 0.20
CA VAL A 177 3.45 -17.77 -0.27
C VAL A 177 2.19 -17.81 0.58
N TYR A 178 1.81 -16.67 1.14
CA TYR A 178 0.61 -16.54 1.96
C TYR A 178 -0.42 -15.69 1.22
N VAL A 179 -1.67 -16.17 1.15
CA VAL A 179 -2.82 -15.44 0.60
C VAL A 179 -3.90 -15.35 1.68
N ALA A 180 -4.37 -14.14 1.97
CA ALA A 180 -5.33 -13.86 3.04
C ALA A 180 -4.92 -14.48 4.39
N GLY A 181 -3.63 -14.44 4.70
CA GLY A 181 -3.04 -14.99 5.93
C GLY A 181 -2.91 -16.51 5.98
N ARG A 182 -3.10 -17.23 4.87
CA ARG A 182 -2.97 -18.70 4.80
C ARG A 182 -1.87 -19.09 3.82
N ASP A 183 -1.06 -20.09 4.19
CA ASP A 183 -0.07 -20.69 3.29
C ASP A 183 -0.79 -21.33 2.08
N ALA A 184 -0.33 -21.04 0.87
CA ALA A 184 -1.01 -21.30 -0.40
C ALA A 184 -0.42 -22.49 -1.16
#